data_AF-A0A6V7IFC6-F1
#
_entry.id   AF-A0A6V7IFC6-F1
#
_cell.length_a   1.000
_cell.length_b   1.000
_cell.length_c   1.000
_cell.angle_alpha   90.00
_cell.angle_beta   90.00
_cell.angle_gamma   90.00
#
_symmetry.space_group_name_H-M   'P 1'
#
loop_
_entity.id
_entity.type
_entity.pdbx_description
1 polymer ?
#
loop_
_entity_poly.entity_id
_entity_poly.type
_entity_poly.pdbx_seq_one_letter_code
_entity_poly.pdbx_strand_id
1 'polypeptide(L)'
;CHLLGTELEDILTIWLDGAAEPVSVTQVSPGPCSLATPTTSMWTTSVQVRSPDGGPVPDTVSYIQKLEREKEARERGETKDNRSFLAKY
;
A
#
# COMPACT_ATOMS: atom_id res chain seq x y z
N CYS A 1 6.82 -29.50 -4.90
CA CYS A 1 7.83 -29.86 -3.89
C CYS A 1 7.64 -29.10 -2.58
N HIS A 2 7.31 -27.80 -2.58
CA HIS A 2 7.10 -27.05 -1.33
C HIS A 2 6.00 -27.63 -0.43
N LEU A 3 4.87 -28.07 -1.02
CA LEU A 3 3.80 -28.77 -0.28
C LEU A 3 4.26 -30.07 0.39
N LEU A 4 5.20 -30.80 -0.22
CA LEU A 4 5.76 -32.00 0.39
C LEU A 4 6.74 -31.64 1.52
N GLY A 5 7.48 -30.55 1.36
CA GLY A 5 8.36 -30.02 2.41
C GLY A 5 7.64 -29.37 3.59
N THR A 6 6.32 -29.15 3.48
CA THR A 6 5.44 -28.72 4.59
C THR A 6 4.59 -29.84 5.14
N GLU A 7 4.89 -31.12 4.86
CA GLU A 7 4.07 -32.25 5.33
C GLU A 7 2.59 -32.11 4.91
N LEU A 8 2.34 -31.71 3.65
CA LEU A 8 1.00 -31.48 3.09
C LEU A 8 0.21 -30.37 3.80
N GLU A 9 0.91 -29.36 4.33
CA GLU A 9 0.29 -28.15 4.87
C GLU A 9 0.35 -26.99 3.87
N ASP A 10 -0.75 -26.27 3.72
CA ASP A 10 -0.81 -25.05 2.92
C ASP A 10 -1.73 -23.97 3.51
N ILE A 11 -1.58 -22.78 2.95
CA ILE A 11 -2.39 -21.60 3.25
C ILE A 11 -3.10 -21.18 1.97
N LEU A 12 -4.42 -21.15 2.02
CA LEU A 12 -5.29 -20.67 0.95
C LEU A 12 -5.85 -19.30 1.33
N THR A 13 -5.43 -18.26 0.62
CA THR A 13 -5.95 -16.89 0.82
C THR A 13 -6.94 -16.54 -0.28
N ILE A 14 -8.16 -16.21 0.11
CA ILE A 14 -9.21 -15.70 -0.77
C ILE A 14 -9.23 -14.18 -0.64
N TRP A 15 -9.06 -13.49 -1.76
CA TRP A 15 -9.12 -12.03 -1.85
C TRP A 15 -10.49 -11.61 -2.33
N LEU A 16 -11.15 -10.78 -1.53
CA LEU A 16 -12.44 -10.16 -1.84
C LEU A 16 -12.22 -8.74 -2.37
N ASP A 17 -13.19 -8.19 -3.09
CA ASP A 17 -13.27 -6.76 -3.42
C ASP A 17 -14.02 -5.94 -2.36
N GLY A 18 -14.32 -4.69 -2.69
CA GLY A 18 -15.11 -3.79 -1.83
C GLY A 18 -16.59 -4.18 -1.69
N ALA A 19 -17.11 -5.06 -2.54
CA ALA A 19 -18.47 -5.61 -2.47
C ALA A 19 -18.52 -6.98 -1.76
N ALA A 20 -17.40 -7.43 -1.20
CA ALA A 20 -17.21 -8.77 -0.62
C ALA A 20 -17.34 -9.92 -1.64
N GLU A 21 -17.10 -9.66 -2.92
CA GLU A 21 -17.06 -10.67 -3.97
C GLU A 21 -15.62 -11.19 -4.16
N PRO A 22 -15.40 -12.50 -4.36
CA PRO A 22 -14.08 -13.07 -4.53
C PRO A 22 -13.48 -12.70 -5.89
N VAL A 23 -12.27 -12.10 -5.86
CA VAL A 23 -11.54 -11.67 -7.07
C VAL A 23 -10.36 -12.57 -7.37
N SER A 24 -9.67 -13.07 -6.34
CA SER A 24 -8.53 -13.97 -6.54
C SER A 24 -8.34 -14.95 -5.40
N VAL A 25 -7.66 -16.05 -5.69
CA VAL A 25 -7.29 -17.07 -4.73
C VAL A 25 -5.80 -17.35 -4.88
N THR A 26 -5.08 -17.35 -3.76
CA THR A 26 -3.64 -17.63 -3.73
C THR A 26 -3.36 -18.77 -2.77
N GLN A 27 -2.60 -19.76 -3.21
CA GLN A 27 -2.20 -20.92 -2.41
C GLN A 27 -0.69 -20.89 -2.17
N VAL A 28 -0.28 -21.07 -0.92
CA VAL A 28 1.13 -20.99 -0.52
C VAL A 28 1.46 -22.12 0.45
N SER A 29 2.60 -22.78 0.22
CA SER A 29 3.23 -23.73 1.16
C SER A 29 4.61 -23.19 1.55
N PRO A 30 4.80 -22.61 2.76
CA PRO A 30 6.02 -21.85 3.10
C PRO A 30 7.24 -22.71 3.45
N GLY A 31 7.23 -24.01 3.19
CA GLY A 31 8.33 -24.93 3.50
C GLY A 31 9.39 -25.02 2.41
N PRO A 32 10.51 -25.72 2.66
CA PRO A 32 11.53 -25.97 1.65
C PRO A 32 10.98 -26.81 0.50
N CYS A 33 11.59 -26.70 -0.68
CA CYS A 33 11.29 -27.62 -1.77
C CYS A 33 11.87 -29.00 -1.43
N SER A 34 11.01 -29.98 -1.11
CA SER A 34 11.41 -31.36 -0.83
C SER A 34 10.70 -32.34 -1.76
N LEU A 35 11.34 -33.47 -2.01
CA LEU A 35 10.77 -34.63 -2.69
C LEU A 35 10.63 -35.85 -1.76
N ALA A 36 10.92 -35.66 -0.47
CA ALA A 36 10.69 -36.70 0.53
C ALA A 36 9.21 -37.06 0.61
N THR A 37 8.94 -38.32 0.95
CA THR A 37 7.56 -38.76 1.19
C THR A 37 7.09 -38.18 2.52
N PRO A 38 5.95 -37.47 2.57
CA PRO A 38 5.43 -36.93 3.81
C PRO A 38 5.06 -38.07 4.76
N THR A 39 5.21 -37.80 6.04
CA THR A 39 4.87 -38.72 7.14
C THR A 39 3.37 -38.83 7.35
N THR A 40 2.63 -37.77 7.01
CA THR A 40 1.17 -37.72 7.07
C THR A 40 0.53 -38.11 5.74
N SER A 41 -0.66 -38.70 5.82
CA SER A 41 -1.57 -38.93 4.68
C SER A 41 -2.71 -37.91 4.61
N MET A 42 -2.79 -36.99 5.56
CA MET A 42 -3.80 -35.93 5.61
C MET A 42 -3.21 -34.62 5.08
N TRP A 43 -3.94 -33.98 4.17
CA TRP A 43 -3.66 -32.61 3.73
C TRP A 43 -4.41 -31.63 4.64
N THR A 44 -3.69 -30.69 5.24
CA THR A 44 -4.26 -29.61 6.06
C THR A 44 -4.16 -28.26 5.35
N THR A 45 -5.28 -27.57 5.17
CA THR A 45 -5.33 -26.25 4.54
C THR A 45 -5.83 -25.20 5.53
N SER A 46 -5.03 -24.16 5.77
CA SER A 46 -5.43 -22.96 6.50
C SER A 46 -6.07 -21.95 5.56
N VAL A 47 -7.34 -21.59 5.79
CA VAL A 47 -8.06 -20.66 4.92
C VAL A 47 -8.05 -19.25 5.54
N GLN A 48 -7.61 -18.27 4.75
CA GLN A 48 -7.66 -16.85 5.10
C GLN A 48 -8.53 -16.11 4.11
N VAL A 49 -9.36 -15.19 4.59
CA VAL A 49 -10.16 -14.28 3.76
C VAL A 49 -9.64 -12.87 3.97
N ARG A 50 -9.33 -12.16 2.89
CA ARG A 50 -8.76 -10.82 2.90
C ARG A 50 -9.58 -9.89 2.03
N SER A 51 -9.84 -8.69 2.51
CA SER A 51 -10.45 -7.59 1.76
C SER A 51 -9.42 -6.47 1.58
N PRO A 52 -9.53 -5.60 0.57
CA PRO A 52 -8.64 -4.46 0.39
C PRO A 52 -8.76 -3.51 1.58
N ASP A 53 -7.62 -3.20 2.19
CA ASP A 53 -7.53 -2.12 3.18
C ASP A 53 -7.65 -0.75 2.48
N GLY A 54 -8.22 0.21 3.19
CA GLY A 54 -8.28 1.59 2.72
C GLY A 54 -6.87 2.15 2.50
N GLY A 55 -6.66 2.83 1.37
CA GLY A 55 -5.39 3.49 1.08
C GLY A 55 -5.09 4.62 2.08
N PRO A 56 -3.83 5.07 2.15
CA PRO A 56 -3.47 6.21 2.99
C PRO A 56 -4.25 7.46 2.56
N VAL A 57 -4.82 8.15 3.55
CA VAL A 57 -5.53 9.41 3.31
C VAL A 57 -4.47 10.50 3.04
N PRO A 58 -4.59 11.28 1.94
CA PRO A 58 -3.65 12.36 1.67
C PRO A 58 -3.75 13.45 2.75
N ASP A 59 -2.62 14.06 3.11
CA ASP A 59 -2.57 15.19 4.05
C ASP A 59 -3.03 16.48 3.36
N THR A 60 -4.35 16.59 3.17
CA THR A 60 -4.98 17.78 2.61
C THR A 60 -4.91 18.96 3.56
N VAL A 61 -4.79 18.74 4.87
CA VAL A 61 -4.74 19.80 5.88
C VAL A 61 -3.48 20.63 5.71
N SER A 62 -2.31 19.98 5.68
CA SER A 62 -1.04 20.69 5.48
C SER A 62 -0.96 21.34 4.10
N TYR A 63 -1.53 20.71 3.07
CA TYR A 63 -1.58 21.29 1.74
C TYR A 63 -2.44 22.58 1.69
N ILE A 64 -3.62 22.56 2.30
CA ILE A 64 -4.50 23.73 2.38
C ILE A 64 -3.82 24.86 3.15
N GLN A 65 -3.24 24.57 4.33
CA GLN A 65 -2.52 25.59 5.12
C GLN A 65 -1.36 26.22 4.35
N LYS A 66 -0.64 25.43 3.54
CA LYS A 66 0.41 25.95 2.67
C LYS A 66 -0.15 26.92 1.62
N LEU A 67 -1.25 26.54 0.96
CA LEU A 67 -1.91 27.38 -0.04
C LEU A 67 -2.43 28.69 0.57
N GLU A 68 -3.02 28.63 1.75
CA GLU A 68 -3.49 29.81 2.47
C GLU A 68 -2.33 30.76 2.79
N ARG A 69 -1.20 30.23 3.29
CA ARG A 69 0.01 31.02 3.57
C ARG A 69 0.59 31.67 2.32
N GLU A 70 0.64 30.95 1.21
CA GLU A 70 1.12 31.48 -0.07
C GLU A 70 0.19 32.58 -0.62
N LYS A 71 -1.12 32.38 -0.50
CA LYS A 71 -2.13 33.37 -0.88
C LYS A 71 -1.99 34.63 -0.03
N GLU A 72 -1.89 34.51 1.29
CA GLU A 72 -1.67 35.65 2.18
C GLU A 72 -0.34 36.37 1.89
N ALA A 73 0.73 35.65 1.52
CA ALA A 73 1.99 36.27 1.15
C ALA A 73 1.89 37.06 -0.17
N ARG A 74 1.16 36.53 -1.15
CA ARG A 74 0.88 37.21 -2.42
C ARG A 74 -0.01 38.44 -2.23
N GLU A 75 -1.02 38.36 -1.37
CA GLU A 75 -1.93 39.48 -1.04
C GLU A 75 -1.25 40.55 -0.17
N ARG A 76 -0.35 40.16 0.74
CA ARG A 76 0.47 41.10 1.52
C ARG A 76 1.55 41.81 0.70
N GLY A 77 1.69 41.46 -0.58
CA GLY A 77 2.57 42.12 -1.52
C GLY A 77 4.00 41.66 -1.36
N GLU A 78 4.50 40.91 -2.35
CA GLU A 78 5.84 41.20 -2.85
C GLU A 78 5.82 42.66 -3.33
N THR A 79 6.05 43.60 -2.42
CA THR A 79 6.63 44.89 -2.73
C THR A 79 8.08 44.63 -3.16
N LYS A 80 8.27 43.97 -4.31
CA LYS A 80 9.50 44.11 -5.07
C LYS A 80 9.62 45.59 -5.34
N ASP A 81 10.56 46.23 -4.64
CA ASP A 81 10.93 47.62 -4.82
C ASP A 81 11.18 47.84 -6.32
N ASN A 82 10.22 48.45 -7.03
CA ASN A 82 10.29 48.74 -8.46
C ASN A 82 11.25 49.92 -8.76
N ARG A 83 12.21 50.18 -7.88
CA ARG A 83 13.32 51.08 -8.18
C ARG A 83 14.23 50.37 -9.17
N SER A 84 13.99 50.64 -10.45
CA SER A 84 14.83 50.18 -11.53
C SER A 84 16.31 50.48 -11.21
N PHE A 85 17.17 49.52 -11.55
CA PHE A 85 18.62 49.58 -11.39
C PHE A 85 19.27 50.80 -12.09
N LEU A 86 18.51 51.52 -12.94
CA LEU A 86 18.94 52.74 -13.64
C LEU A 86 18.97 53.99 -12.76
N ALA A 87 18.45 53.93 -11.52
CA ALA A 87 18.53 55.04 -10.56
C ALA A 87 19.83 55.05 -9.73
N LYS A 88 20.81 54.20 -10.08
CA LYS A 88 22.10 54.06 -9.37
C LYS A 88 23.33 54.58 -10.15
N TYR A 89 23.13 55.33 -11.23
CA TYR A 89 24.20 56.15 -11.80
C TYR A 89 24.33 57.46 -11.03
#